data_AF-A0A0W0YGD0-F1
#
_entry.id   AF-A0A0W0YGD0-F1
#
_cell.length_a   1.000
_cell.length_b   1.000
_cell.length_c   1.000
_cell.angle_alpha   90.00
_cell.angle_beta   90.00
_cell.angle_gamma   90.00
#
_symmetry.space_group_name_H-M   'P 1'
#
loop_
_entity.id
_entity.type
_entity.pdbx_description
1 polymer ?
#
loop_
_entity_poly.entity_id
_entity_poly.type
_entity_poly.pdbx_seq_one_letter_code
_entity_poly.pdbx_strand_id
1 'polypeptide(L)'
;MFQVDNSGKGNCMYYAYSISLMYFLRAKNIPDVAEAVFNTLKLGEEEKVRLRVLLSKKSEQEFSSYEIKNIIEPILGKAARNLAAEYTKKEFKSSPQDAPLFSSAHYGLEFCFKCSMRINGSELSHLIEHEFDNPDYIGAEIYKVKGMDIAMQEYSLARLPYVIEKFNRQWSIKERECIEQKKELTEREIQSQKRILLDNILRNETIEFFLGEEDKHLDQYVHHLQQEGVWGTEETLFVLHRAIQGEHLVRNQEGKVHILYDREIILHLYRNDGVSYDQSGSPEMIVNNKGNAHWTSIIPDSTFVLKYTPQEQKLYQLLDDMQMEYESIPQGSEKHVIVSSDWIHTLRAQLGTMKDNPSREAKEKAMGDSMQILGKMMPTLGNYPYWRVLLAHFFSALLECIPTFMAEKKISSGLSQCESLLTTQQRSTPVTSERKELSPVSENKELLLSDITNNEENSSPSQKGLVSKFSQHTLFKQPSTTIQRAYPEEITKYTRENKQTGPRVAKALRQMYQEGLSGNEEYSPEKCREIAQRYIGYVKYQGRHFVLDDVVNFIKEMDEVIKQKEENLEEFIEHVDGMTFK
;
A
#
# COMPACT_ATOMS: atom_id res chain seq x y z
N MET A 1 21.03 -4.95 7.47
CA MET A 1 19.56 -5.09 7.45
C MET A 1 19.10 -5.99 6.32
N PHE A 2 18.46 -7.09 6.69
CA PHE A 2 18.00 -8.15 5.80
C PHE A 2 16.59 -7.85 5.28
N GLN A 3 16.35 -7.92 3.97
CA GLN A 3 15.03 -7.64 3.38
C GLN A 3 14.28 -8.94 3.07
N VAL A 4 12.98 -8.97 3.38
CA VAL A 4 12.10 -10.10 3.07
C VAL A 4 10.89 -9.60 2.30
N ASP A 5 10.68 -10.19 1.14
CA ASP A 5 9.54 -9.90 0.26
C ASP A 5 8.39 -10.88 0.51
N ASN A 6 7.20 -10.55 0.00
CA ASN A 6 5.97 -11.33 0.14
C ASN A 6 5.27 -11.55 -1.21
N SER A 7 4.25 -12.41 -1.23
CA SER A 7 3.56 -12.79 -2.47
C SER A 7 2.70 -11.70 -3.12
N GLY A 8 2.48 -10.55 -2.45
CA GLY A 8 1.93 -9.32 -3.04
C GLY A 8 0.66 -9.49 -3.90
N LYS A 9 -0.52 -9.42 -3.27
CA LYS A 9 -1.84 -9.47 -3.95
C LYS A 9 -2.84 -8.49 -3.33
N GLY A 10 -2.38 -7.27 -3.04
CA GLY A 10 -3.12 -6.29 -2.22
C GLY A 10 -3.10 -6.54 -0.71
N ASN A 11 -2.54 -7.68 -0.28
CA ASN A 11 -2.34 -8.03 1.13
C ASN A 11 -0.94 -7.66 1.67
N CYS A 12 -0.09 -7.01 0.87
CA CYS A 12 1.33 -6.87 1.14
C CYS A 12 1.66 -6.19 2.48
N MET A 13 0.86 -5.21 2.93
CA MET A 13 1.05 -4.57 4.24
C MET A 13 0.94 -5.59 5.38
N TYR A 14 -0.14 -6.38 5.38
CA TYR A 14 -0.39 -7.38 6.42
C TYR A 14 0.62 -8.53 6.36
N TYR A 15 1.05 -8.94 5.17
CA TYR A 15 2.10 -9.94 5.00
C TYR A 15 3.46 -9.42 5.50
N ALA A 16 3.85 -8.21 5.12
CA ALA A 16 5.08 -7.59 5.60
C ALA A 16 5.07 -7.44 7.13
N TYR A 17 3.96 -6.98 7.71
CA TYR A 17 3.81 -6.92 9.15
C TYR A 17 3.95 -8.30 9.81
N SER A 18 3.27 -9.31 9.27
CA SER A 18 3.28 -10.68 9.78
C SER A 18 4.66 -11.33 9.74
N ILE A 19 5.40 -11.13 8.65
CA ILE A 19 6.78 -11.60 8.51
C ILE A 19 7.67 -10.92 9.55
N SER A 20 7.62 -9.59 9.65
CA SER A 20 8.40 -8.84 10.65
C SER A 20 8.07 -9.29 12.08
N LEU A 21 6.79 -9.55 12.37
CA LEU A 21 6.32 -10.05 13.66
C LEU A 21 6.85 -11.45 13.97
N MET A 22 6.87 -12.37 12.99
CA MET A 22 7.41 -13.71 13.19
C MET A 22 8.91 -13.71 13.48
N TYR A 23 9.68 -12.84 12.82
CA TYR A 23 11.10 -12.65 13.14
C TYR A 23 11.28 -12.09 14.55
N PHE A 24 10.49 -11.08 14.94
CA PHE A 24 10.51 -10.52 16.29
C PHE A 24 10.20 -11.58 17.36
N LEU A 25 9.09 -12.32 17.21
CA LEU A 25 8.67 -13.32 18.19
C LEU A 25 9.72 -14.43 18.34
N ARG A 26 10.32 -14.87 17.24
CA ARG A 26 11.39 -15.87 17.27
C ARG A 26 12.65 -15.34 17.96
N ALA A 27 13.02 -14.08 17.70
CA ALA A 27 14.19 -13.46 18.32
C ALA A 27 14.01 -13.28 19.83
N LYS A 28 12.80 -12.92 20.29
CA LYS A 28 12.49 -12.81 21.72
C LYS A 28 12.48 -14.17 22.41
N ASN A 29 11.97 -15.21 21.75
CA ASN A 29 11.90 -16.58 22.26
C ASN A 29 11.23 -16.69 23.65
N ILE A 30 10.14 -15.93 23.85
CA ILE A 30 9.32 -15.98 25.07
C ILE A 30 7.96 -16.58 24.69
N PRO A 31 7.67 -17.85 25.07
CA PRO A 31 6.44 -18.53 24.67
C PRO A 31 5.15 -17.77 25.03
N ASP A 32 5.11 -17.19 26.24
CA ASP A 32 3.93 -16.44 26.72
C ASP A 32 3.65 -15.19 25.88
N VAL A 33 4.71 -14.52 25.38
CA VAL A 33 4.57 -13.37 24.49
C VAL A 33 3.96 -13.81 23.16
N ALA A 34 4.49 -14.88 22.56
CA ALA A 34 3.95 -15.42 21.31
C ALA A 34 2.50 -15.87 21.47
N GLU A 35 2.18 -16.59 22.55
CA GLU A 35 0.82 -17.07 22.83
C GLU A 35 -0.15 -15.91 23.01
N ALA A 36 0.23 -14.88 23.75
CA ALA A 36 -0.63 -13.72 23.94
C ALA A 36 -0.82 -12.93 22.62
N VAL A 37 0.19 -12.85 21.74
CA VAL A 37 0.02 -12.26 20.40
C VAL A 37 -0.94 -13.11 19.54
N PHE A 38 -0.80 -14.43 19.56
CA PHE A 38 -1.68 -15.34 18.83
C PHE A 38 -3.13 -15.28 19.34
N ASN A 39 -3.33 -15.07 20.65
CA ASN A 39 -4.65 -14.83 21.23
C ASN A 39 -5.24 -13.50 20.79
N THR A 40 -4.46 -12.41 20.75
CA THR A 40 -4.90 -11.12 20.21
C THR A 40 -5.33 -11.24 18.75
N LEU A 41 -4.60 -12.05 17.96
CA LEU A 41 -4.92 -12.37 16.56
C LEU A 41 -6.06 -13.38 16.39
N LYS A 42 -6.62 -13.90 17.49
CA LYS A 42 -7.71 -14.90 17.52
C LYS A 42 -7.41 -16.16 16.70
N LEU A 43 -6.16 -16.63 16.71
CA LEU A 43 -5.76 -17.82 15.95
C LEU A 43 -6.31 -19.10 16.58
N GLY A 44 -6.67 -20.07 15.72
CA GLY A 44 -7.03 -21.42 16.15
C GLY A 44 -5.81 -22.22 16.61
N GLU A 45 -6.02 -23.27 17.41
CA GLU A 45 -4.89 -24.02 17.99
C GLU A 45 -4.02 -24.72 16.91
N GLU A 46 -4.62 -25.23 15.83
CA GLU A 46 -3.87 -25.82 14.72
C GLU A 46 -2.94 -24.81 14.04
N GLU A 47 -3.43 -23.58 13.85
CA GLU A 47 -2.64 -22.48 13.28
C GLU A 47 -1.49 -22.09 14.22
N LYS A 48 -1.77 -21.97 15.52
CA LYS A 48 -0.76 -21.71 16.54
C LYS A 48 0.33 -22.77 16.53
N VAL A 49 -0.03 -24.06 16.48
CA VAL A 49 0.94 -25.16 16.42
C VAL A 49 1.86 -25.02 15.21
N ARG A 50 1.31 -24.75 14.01
CA ARG A 50 2.11 -24.53 12.80
C ARG A 50 3.08 -23.35 12.94
N LEU A 51 2.63 -22.25 13.54
CA LEU A 51 3.49 -21.09 13.79
C LEU A 51 4.54 -21.35 14.87
N ARG A 52 4.22 -22.08 15.95
CA ARG A 52 5.18 -22.48 16.99
C ARG A 52 6.28 -23.38 16.43
N VAL A 53 5.97 -24.25 15.46
CA VAL A 53 6.99 -25.03 14.73
C VAL A 53 7.95 -24.12 13.97
N LEU A 54 7.47 -23.02 13.38
CA LEU A 54 8.36 -22.04 12.75
C LEU A 54 9.18 -21.26 13.78
N LEU A 55 8.59 -20.88 14.92
CA LEU A 55 9.28 -20.19 16.00
C LEU A 55 10.38 -21.06 16.65
N SER A 56 10.30 -22.39 16.57
CA SER A 56 11.34 -23.30 17.09
C SER A 56 12.52 -23.49 16.12
N LYS A 57 12.46 -22.96 14.89
CA LYS A 57 13.61 -22.94 13.98
C LYS A 57 14.77 -22.18 14.61
N LYS A 58 16.00 -22.59 14.27
CA LYS A 58 17.22 -21.93 14.75
C LYS A 58 17.18 -20.43 14.41
N SER A 59 17.59 -19.60 15.36
CA SER A 59 17.50 -18.14 15.25
C SER A 59 18.30 -17.57 14.06
N GLU A 60 19.37 -18.24 13.63
CA GLU A 60 20.18 -17.87 12.46
C GLU A 60 19.64 -18.33 11.10
N GLN A 61 18.58 -19.15 11.08
CA GLN A 61 17.99 -19.64 9.84
C GLN A 61 16.85 -18.73 9.41
N GLU A 62 16.81 -18.32 8.14
CA GLU A 62 15.68 -17.55 7.63
C GLU A 62 14.40 -18.40 7.53
N PHE A 63 13.25 -17.73 7.47
CA PHE A 63 12.04 -18.37 6.98
C PHE A 63 12.14 -18.51 5.47
N SER A 64 11.92 -19.72 4.96
CA SER A 64 12.01 -19.97 3.52
C SER A 64 10.81 -19.33 2.80
N SER A 65 10.94 -19.13 1.48
CA SER A 65 9.82 -18.61 0.68
C SER A 65 8.58 -19.50 0.79
N TYR A 66 8.76 -20.82 0.95
CA TYR A 66 7.66 -21.75 1.16
C TYR A 66 6.95 -21.52 2.49
N GLU A 67 7.69 -21.39 3.58
CA GLU A 67 7.12 -21.17 4.91
C GLU A 67 6.38 -19.83 4.97
N ILE A 68 6.95 -18.80 4.36
CA ILE A 68 6.32 -17.49 4.23
C ILE A 68 4.98 -17.64 3.49
N LYS A 69 5.01 -18.17 2.26
CA LYS A 69 3.82 -18.23 1.38
C LYS A 69 2.74 -19.20 1.85
N ASN A 70 3.10 -20.31 2.50
CA ASN A 70 2.16 -21.40 2.79
C ASN A 70 1.80 -21.53 4.27
N ILE A 71 2.47 -20.79 5.16
CA ILE A 71 2.20 -20.81 6.61
C ILE A 71 2.00 -19.40 7.14
N ILE A 72 2.99 -18.51 7.01
CA ILE A 72 2.94 -17.17 7.62
C ILE A 72 1.86 -16.32 6.95
N GLU A 73 1.91 -16.14 5.63
CA GLU A 73 0.98 -15.27 4.90
C GLU A 73 -0.49 -15.73 5.03
N PRO A 74 -0.85 -17.01 4.84
CA PRO A 74 -2.25 -17.43 4.89
C PRO A 74 -2.86 -17.37 6.29
N ILE A 75 -2.07 -17.63 7.34
CA ILE A 75 -2.54 -17.59 8.73
C ILE A 75 -2.55 -16.14 9.23
N LEU A 76 -1.37 -15.52 9.27
CA LEU A 76 -1.19 -14.23 9.94
C LEU A 76 -1.67 -13.06 9.09
N GLY A 77 -1.58 -13.13 7.76
CA GLY A 77 -2.05 -12.04 6.91
C GLY A 77 -3.55 -11.79 7.04
N LYS A 78 -4.35 -12.86 7.05
CA LYS A 78 -5.80 -12.76 7.28
C LYS A 78 -6.14 -12.33 8.70
N ALA A 79 -5.47 -12.93 9.70
CA ALA A 79 -5.70 -12.59 11.10
C ALA A 79 -5.35 -11.12 11.41
N ALA A 80 -4.22 -10.63 10.89
CA ALA A 80 -3.80 -9.24 11.03
C ALA A 80 -4.77 -8.28 10.33
N ARG A 81 -5.24 -8.61 9.12
CA ARG A 81 -6.26 -7.82 8.41
C ARG A 81 -7.54 -7.69 9.22
N ASN A 82 -8.05 -8.82 9.72
CA ASN A 82 -9.28 -8.84 10.51
C ASN A 82 -9.10 -8.05 11.81
N LEU A 83 -7.99 -8.27 12.53
CA LEU A 83 -7.68 -7.55 13.76
C LEU A 83 -7.62 -6.05 13.53
N ALA A 84 -6.93 -5.59 12.49
CA ALA A 84 -6.79 -4.16 12.20
C ALA A 84 -8.15 -3.50 11.93
N ALA A 85 -9.01 -4.14 11.15
CA ALA A 85 -10.34 -3.63 10.84
C ALA A 85 -11.25 -3.62 12.08
N GLU A 86 -11.26 -4.69 12.88
CA GLU A 86 -12.02 -4.75 14.13
C GLU A 86 -11.53 -3.70 15.15
N TYR A 87 -10.21 -3.51 15.25
CA TYR A 87 -9.64 -2.54 16.17
C TYR A 87 -9.89 -1.11 15.72
N THR A 88 -9.98 -0.85 14.40
CA THR A 88 -10.45 0.43 13.85
C THR A 88 -11.86 0.75 14.35
N LYS A 89 -12.79 -0.22 14.30
CA LYS A 89 -14.14 -0.07 14.87
C LYS A 89 -14.07 0.21 16.37
N LYS A 90 -13.25 -0.55 17.09
CA LYS A 90 -13.11 -0.44 18.56
C LYS A 90 -12.57 0.94 18.96
N GLU A 91 -11.51 1.43 18.32
CA GLU A 91 -10.93 2.75 18.58
C GLU A 91 -11.95 3.85 18.30
N PHE A 92 -12.61 3.80 17.14
CA PHE A 92 -13.63 4.78 16.79
C PHE A 92 -14.78 4.80 17.79
N LYS A 93 -15.28 3.64 18.25
CA LYS A 93 -16.33 3.60 19.28
C LYS A 93 -15.88 4.08 20.66
N SER A 94 -14.60 3.91 20.99
CA SER A 94 -14.07 4.26 22.32
C SER A 94 -13.78 5.76 22.43
N SER A 95 -13.15 6.33 21.40
CA SER A 95 -12.88 7.76 21.30
C SER A 95 -12.91 8.18 19.82
N PRO A 96 -14.10 8.53 19.27
CA PRO A 96 -14.23 8.84 17.85
C PRO A 96 -13.28 9.94 17.38
N GLN A 97 -13.15 11.02 18.14
CA GLN A 97 -12.38 12.20 17.73
C GLN A 97 -10.86 11.96 17.69
N ASP A 98 -10.37 11.00 18.47
CA ASP A 98 -8.96 10.61 18.47
C ASP A 98 -8.65 9.56 17.39
N ALA A 99 -9.67 8.98 16.76
CA ALA A 99 -9.50 7.96 15.73
C ALA A 99 -9.06 8.59 14.39
N PRO A 100 -8.10 7.98 13.68
CA PRO A 100 -7.68 8.47 12.35
C PRO A 100 -8.83 8.60 11.35
N LEU A 101 -9.77 7.64 11.36
CA LEU A 101 -10.98 7.67 10.54
C LEU A 101 -11.77 8.97 10.70
N PHE A 102 -11.92 9.48 11.93
CA PHE A 102 -12.64 10.73 12.17
C PHE A 102 -11.94 11.92 11.52
N SER A 103 -10.63 12.06 11.72
CA SER A 103 -9.87 13.20 11.19
C SER A 103 -9.96 13.26 9.67
N SER A 104 -9.82 12.11 9.01
CA SER A 104 -9.98 12.00 7.55
C SER A 104 -11.42 12.28 7.13
N ALA A 105 -12.40 11.56 7.67
CA ALA A 105 -13.78 11.67 7.23
C ALA A 105 -14.41 13.05 7.53
N HIS A 106 -14.02 13.70 8.63
CA HIS A 106 -14.49 15.02 9.01
C HIS A 106 -14.18 16.05 7.92
N TYR A 107 -12.97 16.02 7.35
CA TYR A 107 -12.58 16.90 6.25
C TYR A 107 -13.50 16.74 5.02
N GLY A 108 -13.95 15.51 4.73
CA GLY A 108 -14.89 15.25 3.63
C GLY A 108 -16.32 15.68 3.93
N LEU A 109 -16.82 15.34 5.12
CA LEU A 109 -18.17 15.70 5.55
C LEU A 109 -18.34 17.21 5.74
N GLU A 110 -17.34 17.89 6.29
CA GLU A 110 -17.32 19.35 6.42
C GLU A 110 -17.46 20.02 5.03
N PHE A 111 -16.72 19.54 4.04
CA PHE A 111 -16.87 20.01 2.65
C PHE A 111 -18.26 19.70 2.07
N CYS A 112 -18.83 18.53 2.33
CA CYS A 112 -20.18 18.19 1.89
C CYS A 112 -21.22 19.15 2.51
N PHE A 113 -21.10 19.47 3.79
CA PHE A 113 -21.95 20.46 4.46
C PHE A 113 -21.76 21.86 3.88
N LYS A 114 -20.52 22.29 3.61
CA LYS A 114 -20.23 23.57 2.93
C LYS A 114 -20.99 23.68 1.61
N CYS A 115 -20.93 22.65 0.77
CA CYS A 115 -21.62 22.64 -0.52
C CYS A 115 -23.14 22.64 -0.35
N SER A 116 -23.66 21.85 0.59
CA SER A 116 -25.09 21.82 0.92
C SER A 116 -25.59 23.20 1.42
N MET A 117 -24.80 23.90 2.25
CA MET A 117 -25.08 25.26 2.71
C MET A 117 -25.09 26.27 1.55
N ARG A 118 -24.12 26.19 0.63
CA ARG A 118 -24.08 27.05 -0.58
C ARG A 118 -25.36 26.91 -1.40
N ILE A 119 -25.83 25.68 -1.62
CA ILE A 119 -27.06 25.43 -2.38
C ILE A 119 -28.31 25.94 -1.68
N ASN A 120 -28.33 25.86 -0.35
CA ASN A 120 -29.43 26.42 0.44
C ASN A 120 -29.37 27.95 0.57
N GLY A 121 -28.31 28.61 0.05
CA GLY A 121 -28.10 30.05 0.19
C GLY A 121 -27.70 30.47 1.61
N SER A 122 -27.14 29.56 2.41
CA SER A 122 -26.72 29.84 3.78
C SER A 122 -25.32 30.48 3.82
N GLU A 123 -25.23 31.61 4.53
CA GLU A 123 -23.96 32.32 4.77
C GLU A 123 -22.98 31.51 5.64
N LEU A 124 -23.45 30.46 6.33
CA LEU A 124 -22.59 29.56 7.12
C LEU A 124 -21.54 28.86 6.25
N SER A 125 -21.78 28.73 4.95
CA SER A 125 -20.81 28.17 4.01
C SER A 125 -19.48 28.97 3.97
N HIS A 126 -19.51 30.27 4.27
CA HIS A 126 -18.32 31.11 4.31
C HIS A 126 -17.46 30.89 5.57
N LEU A 127 -17.98 30.17 6.57
CA LEU A 127 -17.22 29.83 7.78
C LEU A 127 -16.26 28.65 7.57
N ILE A 128 -16.44 27.90 6.47
CA ILE A 128 -15.61 26.75 6.11
C ILE A 128 -14.70 27.16 4.94
N GLU A 129 -13.39 27.17 5.17
CA GLU A 129 -12.43 27.80 4.24
C GLU A 129 -11.87 26.83 3.20
N HIS A 130 -11.71 25.54 3.50
CA HIS A 130 -11.08 24.59 2.59
C HIS A 130 -12.00 24.17 1.42
N GLU A 131 -11.41 23.81 0.28
CA GLU A 131 -12.13 23.34 -0.91
C GLU A 131 -11.86 21.86 -1.22
N PHE A 132 -11.47 21.08 -0.19
CA PHE A 132 -11.18 19.65 -0.32
C PHE A 132 -10.03 19.35 -1.31
N ASP A 133 -8.92 20.07 -1.14
CA ASP A 133 -7.76 20.06 -2.01
C ASP A 133 -6.48 19.59 -1.30
N ASN A 134 -6.55 19.33 0.02
CA ASN A 134 -5.39 18.92 0.79
C ASN A 134 -5.04 17.44 0.56
N PRO A 135 -3.87 17.12 -0.05
CA PRO A 135 -3.44 15.75 -0.35
C PRO A 135 -3.34 14.85 0.89
N ASP A 136 -3.08 15.42 2.07
CA ASP A 136 -2.93 14.68 3.32
C ASP A 136 -4.25 14.03 3.77
N TYR A 137 -5.38 14.60 3.37
CA TYR A 137 -6.71 14.08 3.70
C TYR A 137 -7.33 13.31 2.53
N ILE A 138 -7.30 13.87 1.31
CA ILE A 138 -8.02 13.28 0.17
C ILE A 138 -7.46 11.90 -0.26
N GLY A 139 -6.22 11.57 0.14
CA GLY A 139 -5.62 10.25 -0.08
C GLY A 139 -6.08 9.16 0.91
N ALA A 140 -6.86 9.52 1.93
CA ALA A 140 -7.30 8.61 2.99
C ALA A 140 -8.18 7.47 2.47
N GLU A 141 -8.15 6.34 3.19
CA GLU A 141 -8.80 5.10 2.74
C GLU A 141 -10.32 5.20 2.71
N ILE A 142 -10.92 6.04 3.57
CA ILE A 142 -12.36 6.25 3.64
C ILE A 142 -12.97 6.69 2.30
N TYR A 143 -12.23 7.45 1.49
CA TYR A 143 -12.69 7.93 0.18
C TYR A 143 -12.60 6.87 -0.93
N LYS A 144 -11.94 5.74 -0.66
CA LYS A 144 -11.88 4.59 -1.57
C LYS A 144 -12.98 3.56 -1.30
N VAL A 145 -13.73 3.74 -0.22
CA VAL A 145 -14.87 2.89 0.11
C VAL A 145 -16.00 3.15 -0.87
N LYS A 146 -16.44 2.11 -1.56
CA LYS A 146 -17.49 2.21 -2.58
C LYS A 146 -18.76 2.84 -2.00
N GLY A 147 -19.19 3.96 -2.58
CA GLY A 147 -20.45 4.65 -2.25
C GLY A 147 -20.42 5.48 -0.96
N MET A 148 -19.27 5.56 -0.28
CA MET A 148 -19.13 6.38 0.93
C MET A 148 -19.23 7.87 0.62
N ASP A 149 -18.69 8.28 -0.52
CA ASP A 149 -18.77 9.62 -1.08
C ASP A 149 -20.23 10.08 -1.29
N ILE A 150 -21.04 9.24 -1.93
CA ILE A 150 -22.48 9.47 -2.15
C ILE A 150 -23.21 9.52 -0.81
N ALA A 151 -22.92 8.59 0.10
CA ALA A 151 -23.55 8.55 1.41
C ALA A 151 -23.27 9.81 2.25
N MET A 152 -22.01 10.30 2.26
CA MET A 152 -21.65 11.55 2.93
C MET A 152 -22.41 12.75 2.34
N GLN A 153 -22.55 12.80 1.02
CA GLN A 153 -23.28 13.86 0.34
C GLN A 153 -24.78 13.83 0.71
N GLU A 154 -25.44 12.68 0.57
CA GLU A 154 -26.86 12.49 0.90
C GLU A 154 -27.14 12.80 2.36
N TYR A 155 -26.27 12.33 3.26
CA TYR A 155 -26.35 12.63 4.69
C TYR A 155 -26.25 14.13 4.95
N SER A 156 -25.28 14.83 4.36
CA SER A 156 -25.12 16.28 4.57
C SER A 156 -26.34 17.08 4.11
N LEU A 157 -26.95 16.71 2.98
CA LEU A 157 -28.17 17.34 2.47
C LEU A 157 -29.37 17.08 3.39
N ALA A 158 -29.55 15.84 3.84
CA ALA A 158 -30.65 15.46 4.71
C ALA A 158 -30.54 16.12 6.10
N ARG A 159 -29.31 16.29 6.62
CA ARG A 159 -29.03 16.82 7.96
C ARG A 159 -28.87 18.33 8.01
N LEU A 160 -28.73 19.00 6.86
CA LEU A 160 -28.52 20.45 6.79
C LEU A 160 -29.55 21.28 7.58
N PRO A 161 -30.88 21.01 7.49
CA PRO A 161 -31.85 21.82 8.24
C PRO A 161 -31.62 21.76 9.75
N TYR A 162 -31.29 20.59 10.28
CA TYR A 162 -30.97 20.40 11.70
C TYR A 162 -29.70 21.16 12.10
N VAL A 163 -28.65 21.11 11.26
CA VAL A 163 -27.39 21.82 11.52
C VAL A 163 -27.61 23.34 11.60
N ILE A 164 -28.36 23.91 10.64
CA ILE A 164 -28.68 25.35 10.62
C ILE A 164 -29.49 25.74 11.85
N GLU A 165 -30.54 24.98 12.19
CA GLU A 165 -31.37 25.24 13.37
C GLU A 165 -30.54 25.19 14.66
N LYS A 166 -29.72 24.15 14.81
CA LYS A 166 -28.85 23.95 15.98
C LYS A 166 -27.82 25.06 16.12
N PHE A 167 -27.22 25.48 15.00
CA PHE A 167 -26.28 26.60 14.97
C PHE A 167 -26.97 27.88 15.43
N ASN A 168 -28.09 28.26 14.80
CA ASN A 168 -28.82 29.47 15.12
C ASN A 168 -29.25 29.49 16.59
N ARG A 169 -29.77 28.36 17.11
CA ARG A 169 -30.17 28.25 18.51
C ARG A 169 -28.99 28.48 19.47
N GLN A 170 -27.84 27.85 19.21
CA GLN A 170 -26.67 27.98 20.09
C GLN A 170 -26.01 29.36 19.96
N TRP A 171 -25.99 29.93 18.76
CA TRP A 171 -25.48 31.28 18.53
C TRP A 171 -26.32 32.33 19.26
N SER A 172 -27.66 32.26 19.17
CA SER A 172 -28.56 33.17 19.89
C SER A 172 -28.47 33.06 21.42
N ILE A 173 -27.98 31.93 21.95
CA ILE A 173 -27.65 31.80 23.38
C ILE A 173 -26.35 32.54 23.69
N LYS A 174 -25.27 32.25 22.94
CA LYS A 174 -23.97 32.91 23.12
C LYS A 174 -24.04 34.43 22.95
N GLU A 175 -24.82 34.91 21.98
CA GLU A 175 -25.02 36.33 21.73
C GLU A 175 -25.66 37.02 22.93
N ARG A 176 -26.70 36.41 23.53
CA ARG A 176 -27.31 36.91 24.77
C ARG A 176 -26.33 36.91 25.94
N GLU A 177 -25.55 35.85 26.12
CA GLU A 177 -24.52 35.79 27.18
C GLU A 177 -23.47 36.91 27.03
N CYS A 178 -23.07 37.25 25.80
CA CYS A 178 -22.13 38.34 25.55
C CYS A 178 -22.73 39.72 25.89
N ILE A 179 -24.02 39.93 25.54
CA ILE A 179 -24.77 41.15 25.89
C ILE A 179 -24.90 41.28 27.41
N GLU A 180 -25.29 40.21 28.11
CA GLU A 180 -25.43 40.20 29.57
C GLU A 180 -24.10 40.46 30.29
N GLN A 181 -23.00 39.93 29.74
CA GLN A 181 -21.64 40.18 30.25
C GLN A 181 -21.07 41.55 29.84
N LYS A 182 -21.82 42.36 29.08
CA LYS A 182 -21.39 43.65 28.51
C LYS A 182 -20.04 43.55 27.76
N LYS A 183 -19.78 42.41 27.10
CA LYS A 183 -18.60 42.23 26.26
C LYS A 183 -18.88 42.83 24.89
N GLU A 184 -18.15 43.87 24.52
CA GLU A 184 -18.08 44.32 23.13
C GLU A 184 -17.11 43.42 22.38
N LEU A 185 -17.64 42.60 21.46
CA LEU A 185 -16.83 41.74 20.58
C LEU A 185 -16.61 42.44 19.25
N THR A 186 -15.39 42.32 18.74
CA THR A 186 -15.06 42.71 17.37
C THR A 186 -15.67 41.73 16.36
N GLU A 187 -15.86 42.16 15.11
CA GLU A 187 -16.35 41.28 14.04
C GLU A 187 -15.47 40.03 13.87
N ARG A 188 -14.16 40.17 14.04
CA ARG A 188 -13.22 39.03 13.99
C ARG A 188 -13.47 38.00 15.08
N GLU A 189 -13.77 38.46 16.30
CA GLU A 189 -14.08 37.58 17.42
C GLU A 189 -15.43 36.89 17.22
N ILE A 190 -16.42 37.61 16.70
CA ILE A 190 -17.74 37.04 16.33
C ILE A 190 -17.55 35.93 15.28
N GLN A 191 -16.82 36.20 14.19
CA GLN A 191 -16.56 35.21 13.14
C GLN A 191 -15.78 34.00 13.67
N SER A 192 -14.76 34.22 14.51
CA SER A 192 -14.01 33.13 15.15
C SER A 192 -14.92 32.26 16.03
N GLN A 193 -15.77 32.86 16.85
CA GLN A 193 -16.70 32.11 17.71
C GLN A 193 -17.76 31.36 16.91
N LYS A 194 -18.28 31.95 15.82
CA LYS A 194 -19.20 31.27 14.89
C LYS A 194 -18.52 30.07 14.23
N ARG A 195 -17.28 30.22 13.77
CA ARG A 195 -16.50 29.12 13.19
C ARG A 195 -16.32 27.97 14.18
N ILE A 196 -15.89 28.26 15.40
CA ILE A 196 -15.73 27.26 16.47
C ILE A 196 -17.06 26.57 16.78
N LEU A 197 -18.16 27.33 16.82
CA LEU A 197 -19.48 26.76 17.07
C LEU A 197 -19.91 25.80 15.95
N LEU A 198 -19.72 26.21 14.69
CA LEU A 198 -20.06 25.38 13.54
C LEU A 198 -19.20 24.12 13.49
N ASP A 199 -17.88 24.25 13.64
CA ASP A 199 -16.92 23.13 13.71
C ASP A 199 -17.37 22.10 14.78
N ASN A 200 -17.68 22.54 15.99
CA ASN A 200 -18.18 21.65 17.05
C ASN A 200 -19.48 20.91 16.66
N ILE A 201 -20.39 21.55 15.93
CA ILE A 201 -21.61 20.90 15.43
C ILE A 201 -21.25 19.86 14.37
N LEU A 202 -20.42 20.22 13.38
CA LEU A 202 -20.04 19.34 12.27
C LEU A 202 -19.18 18.15 12.72
N ARG A 203 -18.33 18.32 13.74
CA ARG A 203 -17.62 17.22 14.41
C ARG A 203 -18.62 16.21 14.98
N ASN A 204 -19.69 16.66 15.62
CA ASN A 204 -20.73 15.75 16.13
C ASN A 204 -21.51 15.06 15.00
N GLU A 205 -21.83 15.77 13.91
CA GLU A 205 -22.47 15.15 12.74
C GLU A 205 -21.55 14.12 12.06
N THR A 206 -20.22 14.31 12.11
CA THR A 206 -19.26 13.30 11.63
C THR A 206 -19.35 12.02 12.46
N ILE A 207 -19.47 12.13 13.78
CA ILE A 207 -19.66 10.98 14.66
C ILE A 207 -21.00 10.31 14.38
N GLU A 208 -22.08 11.09 14.25
CA GLU A 208 -23.41 10.56 13.94
C GLU A 208 -23.51 9.93 12.55
N PHE A 209 -22.73 10.39 11.57
CA PHE A 209 -22.67 9.71 10.28
C PHE A 209 -22.20 8.25 10.43
N PHE A 210 -21.23 7.99 11.31
CA PHE A 210 -20.69 6.64 11.51
C PHE A 210 -21.46 5.80 12.52
N LEU A 211 -21.95 6.40 13.61
CA LEU A 211 -22.62 5.69 14.70
C LEU A 211 -24.16 5.71 14.59
N GLY A 212 -24.71 6.57 13.74
CA GLY A 212 -26.12 6.57 13.39
C GLY A 212 -26.53 5.34 12.59
N GLU A 213 -27.84 5.09 12.48
CA GLU A 213 -28.41 3.91 11.79
C GLU A 213 -27.72 2.59 12.17
N GLU A 214 -27.49 2.36 13.46
CA GLU A 214 -26.87 1.11 13.97
C GLU A 214 -25.46 0.86 13.42
N ASP A 215 -24.60 1.88 13.41
CA ASP A 215 -23.20 1.83 12.95
C ASP A 215 -23.00 1.51 11.45
N LYS A 216 -24.03 1.63 10.62
CA LYS A 216 -24.04 1.20 9.21
C LYS A 216 -22.79 1.63 8.42
N HIS A 217 -22.42 2.91 8.48
CA HIS A 217 -21.28 3.44 7.71
C HIS A 217 -19.93 3.06 8.33
N LEU A 218 -19.87 2.91 9.65
CA LEU A 218 -18.68 2.37 10.32
C LEU A 218 -18.46 0.91 9.91
N ASP A 219 -19.53 0.12 9.86
CA ASP A 219 -19.48 -1.28 9.45
C ASP A 219 -19.16 -1.45 7.97
N GLN A 220 -19.62 -0.53 7.11
CA GLN A 220 -19.22 -0.48 5.71
C GLN A 220 -17.70 -0.23 5.58
N TYR A 221 -17.12 0.69 6.35
CA TYR A 221 -15.67 0.93 6.34
C TYR A 221 -14.89 -0.28 6.87
N VAL A 222 -15.33 -0.87 7.97
CA VAL A 222 -14.70 -2.07 8.57
C VAL A 222 -14.75 -3.23 7.59
N HIS A 223 -15.89 -3.46 6.94
CA HIS A 223 -16.03 -4.50 5.93
C HIS A 223 -15.08 -4.28 4.74
N HIS A 224 -14.94 -3.04 4.26
CA HIS A 224 -13.98 -2.67 3.21
C HIS A 224 -12.54 -3.04 3.62
N LEU A 225 -12.11 -2.68 4.83
CA LEU A 225 -10.75 -3.03 5.32
C LEU A 225 -10.54 -4.55 5.42
N GLN A 226 -11.59 -5.32 5.73
CA GLN A 226 -11.56 -6.79 5.80
C GLN A 226 -11.51 -7.48 4.44
N GLN A 227 -11.84 -6.80 3.34
CA GLN A 227 -11.89 -7.42 2.01
C GLN A 227 -10.50 -7.79 1.51
N GLU A 228 -10.33 -9.04 1.11
CA GLU A 228 -9.09 -9.52 0.51
C GLU A 228 -8.76 -8.72 -0.76
N GLY A 229 -7.48 -8.34 -0.92
CA GLY A 229 -7.01 -7.54 -2.04
C GLY A 229 -7.13 -6.02 -1.85
N VAL A 230 -7.86 -5.53 -0.84
CA VAL A 230 -7.84 -4.09 -0.47
C VAL A 230 -6.48 -3.76 0.13
N TRP A 231 -5.83 -2.72 -0.40
CA TRP A 231 -4.47 -2.33 0.01
C TRP A 231 -4.47 -1.75 1.41
N GLY A 232 -3.61 -2.28 2.28
CA GLY A 232 -3.39 -1.69 3.60
C GLY A 232 -2.66 -0.35 3.51
N THR A 233 -3.07 0.60 4.33
CA THR A 233 -2.47 1.94 4.45
C THR A 233 -1.62 2.07 5.71
N GLU A 234 -0.84 3.16 5.80
CA GLU A 234 -0.12 3.54 7.02
C GLU A 234 -1.06 3.70 8.22
N GLU A 235 -2.25 4.26 8.01
CA GLU A 235 -3.30 4.38 9.03
C GLU A 235 -3.62 3.03 9.65
N THR A 236 -3.95 2.03 8.83
CA THR A 236 -4.34 0.70 9.29
C THR A 236 -3.16 -0.08 9.90
N LEU A 237 -1.93 0.18 9.43
CA LEU A 237 -0.71 -0.39 10.01
C LEU A 237 -0.53 0.03 11.48
N PHE A 238 -0.71 1.31 11.80
CA PHE A 238 -0.54 1.79 13.18
C PHE A 238 -1.69 1.35 14.09
N VAL A 239 -2.92 1.26 13.58
CA VAL A 239 -4.06 0.65 14.33
C VAL A 239 -3.76 -0.81 14.66
N LEU A 240 -3.28 -1.59 13.68
CA LEU A 240 -2.86 -2.98 13.90
C LEU A 240 -1.75 -3.08 14.94
N HIS A 241 -0.76 -2.19 14.87
CA HIS A 241 0.37 -2.24 15.79
C HIS A 241 -0.06 -1.98 17.24
N ARG A 242 -0.87 -0.93 17.47
CA ARG A 242 -1.47 -0.66 18.79
C ARG A 242 -2.27 -1.84 19.33
N ALA A 243 -3.04 -2.51 18.46
CA ALA A 243 -3.81 -3.69 18.83
C ALA A 243 -2.90 -4.84 19.30
N ILE A 244 -1.80 -5.10 18.60
CA ILE A 244 -0.82 -6.15 18.95
C ILE A 244 -0.08 -5.82 20.25
N GLN A 245 0.24 -4.55 20.48
CA GLN A 245 0.89 -4.08 21.70
C GLN A 245 -0.03 -4.10 22.92
N GLY A 246 -1.36 -4.17 22.73
CA GLY A 246 -2.31 -3.97 23.82
C GLY A 246 -2.23 -2.54 24.35
N GLU A 247 -2.25 -1.55 23.45
CA GLU A 247 -2.21 -0.14 23.86
C GLU A 247 -3.51 0.26 24.57
N HIS A 248 -3.36 0.92 25.73
CA HIS A 248 -4.44 1.42 26.55
C HIS A 248 -4.17 2.83 27.06
N LEU A 249 -5.15 3.73 26.87
CA LEU A 249 -5.14 5.07 27.42
C LEU A 249 -5.73 5.04 28.84
N VAL A 250 -4.91 5.34 29.85
CA VAL A 250 -5.32 5.33 31.26
C VAL A 250 -5.12 6.71 31.87
N ARG A 251 -6.15 7.23 32.53
CA ARG A 251 -6.03 8.46 33.32
C ARG A 251 -5.37 8.16 34.66
N ASN A 252 -4.31 8.89 34.97
CA ASN A 252 -3.67 8.81 36.28
C ASN A 252 -4.47 9.56 37.35
N GLN A 253 -3.99 9.51 38.60
CA GLN A 253 -4.63 10.19 39.75
C GLN A 253 -4.67 11.72 39.61
N GLU A 254 -3.82 12.31 38.77
CA GLU A 254 -3.81 13.74 38.44
C GLU A 254 -4.75 14.10 37.27
N GLY A 255 -5.47 13.12 36.71
CA GLY A 255 -6.36 13.29 35.55
C GLY A 255 -5.64 13.36 34.19
N LYS A 256 -4.31 13.23 34.15
CA LYS A 256 -3.53 13.18 32.90
C LYS A 256 -3.63 11.80 32.26
N VAL A 257 -3.72 11.77 30.93
CA VAL A 257 -3.76 10.53 30.15
C VAL A 257 -2.34 10.01 29.96
N HIS A 258 -2.12 8.74 30.29
CA HIS A 258 -0.91 7.99 29.99
C HIS A 258 -1.23 6.85 29.04
N ILE A 259 -0.28 6.55 28.16
CA ILE A 259 -0.33 5.38 27.28
C ILE A 259 0.41 4.24 28.01
N LEU A 260 -0.28 3.12 28.19
CA LEU A 260 0.28 1.87 28.69
C LEU A 260 0.20 0.82 27.60
N TYR A 261 1.16 -0.10 27.59
CA TYR A 261 1.19 -1.23 26.66
C TYR A 261 1.26 -2.52 27.45
N ASP A 262 0.49 -3.53 27.05
CA ASP A 262 0.70 -4.90 27.52
C ASP A 262 2.10 -5.39 27.12
N ARG A 263 2.54 -5.00 25.91
CA ARG A 263 3.87 -5.26 25.39
C ARG A 263 4.34 -4.12 24.49
N GLU A 264 5.46 -3.52 24.83
CA GLU A 264 6.07 -2.52 23.96
C GLU A 264 6.86 -3.22 22.84
N ILE A 265 6.62 -2.82 21.60
CA ILE A 265 7.34 -3.30 20.41
C ILE A 265 7.68 -2.05 19.60
N ILE A 266 8.96 -1.80 19.35
CA ILE A 266 9.35 -0.60 18.59
C ILE A 266 9.23 -0.89 17.09
N LEU A 267 8.15 -0.40 16.46
CA LEU A 267 7.95 -0.42 15.01
C LEU A 267 8.51 0.84 14.36
N HIS A 268 9.35 0.67 13.34
CA HIS A 268 9.72 1.75 12.43
C HIS A 268 9.09 1.57 11.04
N LEU A 269 8.77 2.69 10.40
CA LEU A 269 8.25 2.78 9.04
C LEU A 269 9.32 3.37 8.11
N TYR A 270 9.69 2.61 7.09
CA TYR A 270 10.65 3.03 6.06
C TYR A 270 9.89 3.32 4.75
N ARG A 271 10.44 4.22 3.93
CA ARG A 271 9.95 4.49 2.56
C ARG A 271 11.10 4.34 1.59
N ASN A 272 10.88 3.52 0.56
CA ASN A 272 11.87 3.20 -0.48
C ASN A 272 13.23 2.79 0.12
N ASP A 273 13.19 1.90 1.10
CA ASP A 273 14.36 1.35 1.80
C ASP A 273 15.14 2.35 2.68
N GLY A 274 14.60 3.57 2.87
CA GLY A 274 15.17 4.61 3.73
C GLY A 274 14.31 4.95 4.94
N VAL A 275 14.94 5.56 5.95
CA VAL A 275 14.24 6.16 7.10
C VAL A 275 13.54 7.42 6.63
N SER A 276 12.21 7.48 6.80
CA SER A 276 11.41 8.59 6.27
C SER A 276 11.35 9.81 7.19
N TYR A 277 11.42 9.58 8.50
CA TYR A 277 11.21 10.58 9.54
C TYR A 277 12.07 10.26 10.77
N ASP A 278 12.27 11.24 11.64
CA ASP A 278 12.92 11.03 12.94
C ASP A 278 12.10 10.03 13.77
N GLN A 279 12.65 8.84 13.95
CA GLN A 279 12.03 7.76 14.70
C GLN A 279 12.91 7.43 15.91
N SER A 280 12.29 7.40 17.09
CA SER A 280 12.98 7.16 18.35
C SER A 280 13.20 5.67 18.61
N GLY A 281 14.25 5.34 19.36
CA GLY A 281 14.56 3.98 19.78
C GLY A 281 15.21 3.14 18.68
N SER A 282 15.71 1.96 19.06
CA SER A 282 16.19 0.96 18.11
C SER A 282 15.02 0.10 17.65
N PRO A 283 14.78 -0.05 16.33
CA PRO A 283 13.63 -0.80 15.85
C PRO A 283 13.76 -2.28 16.16
N GLU A 284 12.64 -2.88 16.54
CA GLU A 284 12.47 -4.32 16.70
C GLU A 284 11.73 -4.93 15.50
N MET A 285 10.88 -4.12 14.88
CA MET A 285 10.20 -4.41 13.62
C MET A 285 10.36 -3.22 12.67
N ILE A 286 10.61 -3.49 11.39
CA ILE A 286 10.57 -2.48 10.34
C ILE A 286 9.63 -2.95 9.24
N VAL A 287 8.72 -2.07 8.83
CA VAL A 287 7.86 -2.25 7.66
C VAL A 287 8.22 -1.16 6.66
N ASN A 288 8.36 -1.52 5.39
CA ASN A 288 8.87 -0.63 4.35
C ASN A 288 7.85 -0.46 3.23
N ASN A 289 7.47 0.78 2.95
CA ASN A 289 6.61 1.14 1.83
C ASN A 289 7.47 1.43 0.59
N LYS A 290 7.24 0.69 -0.50
CA LYS A 290 7.91 0.88 -1.78
C LYS A 290 6.96 1.54 -2.78
N GLY A 291 7.22 2.81 -3.08
CA GLY A 291 6.52 3.58 -4.11
C GLY A 291 5.00 3.69 -3.93
N ASN A 292 4.48 3.63 -2.70
CA ASN A 292 3.05 3.59 -2.39
C ASN A 292 2.26 2.47 -3.11
N ALA A 293 2.95 1.40 -3.55
CA ALA A 293 2.35 0.31 -4.31
C ALA A 293 2.66 -1.07 -3.71
N HIS A 294 3.73 -1.18 -2.91
CA HIS A 294 4.13 -2.43 -2.30
C HIS A 294 4.66 -2.23 -0.88
N TRP A 295 4.56 -3.26 -0.07
CA TRP A 295 5.01 -3.26 1.32
C TRP A 295 5.92 -4.46 1.53
N THR A 296 7.09 -4.26 2.15
CA THR A 296 8.06 -5.32 2.43
C THR A 296 8.52 -5.28 3.89
N SER A 297 9.13 -6.35 4.36
CA SER A 297 9.75 -6.41 5.69
C SER A 297 11.24 -6.08 5.59
N ILE A 298 11.73 -5.28 6.53
CA ILE A 298 13.16 -5.13 6.77
C ILE A 298 13.42 -5.68 8.17
N ILE A 299 14.30 -6.65 8.31
CA ILE A 299 14.61 -7.27 9.59
C ILE A 299 15.84 -6.58 10.20
N PRO A 300 15.71 -5.96 11.39
CA PRO A 300 16.84 -5.34 12.08
C PRO A 300 17.93 -6.35 12.40
N ASP A 301 19.18 -5.91 12.37
CA ASP A 301 20.32 -6.77 12.70
C ASP A 301 20.31 -7.17 14.21
N SER A 302 19.64 -6.39 15.06
CA SER A 302 19.34 -6.75 16.46
C SER A 302 18.35 -7.92 16.59
N THR A 303 17.50 -8.14 15.59
CA THR A 303 16.48 -9.19 15.57
C THR A 303 16.98 -10.44 14.84
N PHE A 304 17.71 -10.27 13.73
CA PHE A 304 18.21 -11.38 12.93
C PHE A 304 19.51 -11.00 12.21
N VAL A 305 20.54 -11.83 12.38
CA VAL A 305 21.79 -11.72 11.63
C VAL A 305 21.95 -12.96 10.77
N LEU A 306 22.07 -12.73 9.48
CA LEU A 306 22.30 -13.79 8.52
C LEU A 306 23.72 -14.37 8.70
N LYS A 307 23.82 -15.64 9.08
CA LYS A 307 25.12 -16.34 9.22
C LYS A 307 25.61 -16.98 7.91
N TYR A 308 24.78 -16.98 6.87
CA TYR A 308 25.08 -17.56 5.58
C TYR A 308 25.38 -16.47 4.55
N THR A 309 26.34 -16.71 3.66
CA THR A 309 26.51 -15.87 2.47
C THR A 309 25.34 -16.09 1.51
N PRO A 310 25.07 -15.17 0.56
CA PRO A 310 24.02 -15.37 -0.45
C PRO A 310 24.16 -16.69 -1.23
N GLN A 311 25.39 -17.13 -1.49
CA GLN A 311 25.68 -18.41 -2.15
C GLN A 311 25.29 -19.60 -1.25
N GLU A 312 25.65 -19.54 0.03
CA GLU A 312 25.27 -20.58 1.00
C GLU A 312 23.75 -20.63 1.18
N GLN A 313 23.06 -19.49 1.23
CA GLN A 313 21.60 -19.45 1.29
C GLN A 313 20.95 -20.11 0.08
N LYS A 314 21.41 -19.76 -1.13
CA LYS A 314 20.92 -20.38 -2.38
C LYS A 314 21.06 -21.90 -2.32
N LEU A 315 22.17 -22.40 -1.77
CA LEU A 315 22.40 -23.84 -1.59
C LEU A 315 21.39 -24.48 -0.63
N TYR A 316 21.12 -23.86 0.51
CA TYR A 316 20.13 -24.36 1.48
C TYR A 316 18.69 -24.24 0.96
N GLN A 317 18.35 -23.19 0.22
CA GLN A 317 17.03 -23.03 -0.41
C GLN A 317 16.80 -24.14 -1.45
N LEU A 318 17.80 -24.49 -2.25
CA LEU A 318 17.68 -25.62 -3.19
C LEU A 318 17.44 -26.96 -2.47
N LEU A 319 17.92 -27.14 -1.23
CA LEU A 319 17.56 -28.32 -0.42
C LEU A 319 16.11 -28.29 0.07
N ASP A 320 15.60 -27.11 0.42
CA ASP A 320 14.18 -26.96 0.79
C ASP A 320 13.28 -27.23 -0.43
N ASP A 321 13.66 -26.73 -1.62
CA ASP A 321 12.95 -27.00 -2.87
C ASP A 321 12.97 -28.50 -3.21
N MET A 322 14.12 -29.17 -3.03
CA MET A 322 14.23 -30.63 -3.17
C MET A 322 13.33 -31.37 -2.18
N GLN A 323 13.25 -30.92 -0.93
CA GLN A 323 12.42 -31.55 0.09
C GLN A 323 10.93 -31.47 -0.26
N MET A 324 10.45 -30.30 -0.71
CA MET A 324 9.08 -30.14 -1.17
C MET A 324 8.74 -31.03 -2.35
N GLU A 325 9.61 -31.03 -3.35
CA GLU A 325 9.38 -31.74 -4.62
C GLU A 325 9.56 -33.25 -4.47
N TYR A 326 10.11 -33.68 -3.34
CA TYR A 326 10.15 -35.08 -2.97
C TYR A 326 8.77 -35.59 -2.54
N GLU A 327 7.99 -34.75 -1.87
CA GLU A 327 6.62 -35.08 -1.45
C GLU A 327 5.65 -35.20 -2.64
N SER A 328 6.01 -34.65 -3.81
CA SER A 328 5.21 -34.69 -5.05
C SER A 328 5.51 -35.89 -5.97
N ILE A 329 6.51 -36.72 -5.66
CA ILE A 329 6.86 -37.91 -6.46
C ILE A 329 5.78 -39.00 -6.29
N PRO A 330 5.13 -39.50 -7.36
CA PRO A 330 4.12 -40.55 -7.26
C PRO A 330 4.69 -41.82 -6.62
N GLN A 331 4.20 -42.19 -5.43
CA GLN A 331 4.65 -43.41 -4.73
C GLN A 331 3.99 -44.71 -5.23
N GLY A 332 3.41 -44.71 -6.43
CA GLY A 332 2.65 -45.84 -6.96
C GLY A 332 3.19 -46.35 -8.29
N SER A 333 3.93 -47.47 -8.26
CA SER A 333 3.89 -48.61 -9.20
C SER A 333 5.23 -49.38 -9.22
N GLU A 334 5.10 -50.69 -9.49
CA GLU A 334 5.96 -51.83 -9.09
C GLU A 334 7.44 -51.89 -9.55
N LYS A 335 8.10 -50.78 -9.94
CA LYS A 335 9.55 -50.82 -10.29
C LYS A 335 10.40 -49.62 -9.88
N HIS A 336 9.90 -48.72 -9.04
CA HIS A 336 10.70 -47.57 -8.59
C HIS A 336 11.23 -47.76 -7.16
N VAL A 337 12.53 -47.55 -7.00
CA VAL A 337 13.24 -47.51 -5.71
C VAL A 337 12.48 -46.55 -4.79
N ILE A 338 12.06 -47.01 -3.60
CA ILE A 338 11.52 -46.14 -2.54
C ILE A 338 12.68 -45.27 -2.06
N VAL A 339 12.64 -43.97 -2.32
CA VAL A 339 13.83 -43.13 -2.14
C VAL A 339 14.05 -42.58 -0.72
N SER A 340 13.13 -42.57 0.24
CA SER A 340 13.24 -41.84 1.54
C SER A 340 13.78 -40.38 1.49
N SER A 341 13.11 -39.41 2.13
CA SER A 341 13.65 -38.05 2.26
C SER A 341 14.90 -37.95 3.15
N ASP A 342 15.29 -39.03 3.84
CA ASP A 342 16.42 -39.06 4.78
C ASP A 342 17.75 -38.64 4.14
N TRP A 343 17.92 -38.83 2.83
CA TRP A 343 19.14 -38.42 2.14
C TRP A 343 19.28 -36.90 2.08
N ILE A 344 18.17 -36.15 1.99
CA ILE A 344 18.17 -34.67 2.00
C ILE A 344 18.60 -34.17 3.39
N HIS A 345 18.08 -34.78 4.46
CA HIS A 345 18.50 -34.50 5.83
C HIS A 345 19.97 -34.83 6.06
N THR A 346 20.43 -35.97 5.54
CA THR A 346 21.84 -36.37 5.62
C THR A 346 22.73 -35.39 4.88
N LEU A 347 22.34 -34.97 3.68
CA LEU A 347 23.07 -33.98 2.89
C LEU A 347 23.15 -32.63 3.60
N ARG A 348 22.05 -32.19 4.25
CA ARG A 348 22.04 -30.99 5.09
C ARG A 348 23.03 -31.08 6.26
N ALA A 349 23.11 -32.23 6.91
CA ALA A 349 24.07 -32.48 8.00
C ALA A 349 25.53 -32.42 7.51
N GLN A 350 25.81 -32.94 6.31
CA GLN A 350 27.15 -32.85 5.72
C GLN A 350 27.53 -31.41 5.35
N LEU A 351 26.60 -30.62 4.81
CA LEU A 351 26.82 -29.17 4.60
C LEU A 351 27.11 -28.41 5.90
N GLY A 352 26.37 -28.72 6.96
CA GLY A 352 26.65 -28.16 8.29
C GLY A 352 28.05 -28.53 8.78
N THR A 353 28.48 -29.77 8.57
CA THR A 353 29.84 -30.23 8.90
C THR A 353 30.91 -29.48 8.09
N MET A 354 30.69 -29.25 6.79
CA MET A 354 31.60 -28.47 5.95
C MET A 354 31.76 -27.02 6.44
N LYS A 355 30.68 -26.38 6.91
CA LYS A 355 30.69 -24.99 7.37
C LYS A 355 31.30 -24.81 8.76
N ASP A 356 30.85 -25.63 9.71
CA ASP A 356 31.08 -25.38 11.13
C ASP A 356 32.28 -26.13 11.70
N ASN A 357 32.73 -27.22 11.06
CA ASN A 357 33.82 -28.02 11.59
C ASN A 357 35.18 -27.31 11.41
N PRO A 358 36.01 -27.18 12.45
CA PRO A 358 37.33 -26.54 12.32
C PRO A 358 38.35 -27.41 11.57
N SER A 359 38.17 -28.74 11.50
CA SER A 359 39.10 -29.66 10.84
C SER A 359 38.89 -29.70 9.34
N ARG A 360 39.93 -29.37 8.58
CA ARG A 360 39.93 -29.51 7.12
C ARG A 360 39.65 -30.94 6.67
N GLU A 361 40.21 -31.93 7.35
CA GLU A 361 39.97 -33.36 7.03
C GLU A 361 38.50 -33.74 7.20
N ALA A 362 37.84 -33.23 8.25
CA ALA A 362 36.42 -33.47 8.46
C ALA A 362 35.56 -32.78 7.39
N LYS A 363 35.96 -31.60 6.92
CA LYS A 363 35.29 -30.90 5.80
C LYS A 363 35.45 -31.65 4.48
N GLU A 364 36.66 -32.12 4.17
CA GLU A 364 36.95 -32.90 2.96
C GLU A 364 36.17 -34.23 2.96
N LYS A 365 36.10 -34.89 4.13
CA LYS A 365 35.27 -36.08 4.32
C LYS A 365 33.79 -35.77 4.09
N ALA A 366 33.25 -34.71 4.71
CA ALA A 366 31.85 -34.32 4.54
C ALA A 366 31.51 -33.95 3.08
N MET A 367 32.44 -33.34 2.36
CA MET A 367 32.33 -33.08 0.93
C MET A 367 32.28 -34.39 0.13
N GLY A 368 33.18 -35.34 0.43
CA GLY A 368 33.18 -36.69 -0.16
C GLY A 368 31.86 -37.43 0.09
N ASP A 369 31.38 -37.41 1.33
CA ASP A 369 30.10 -38.02 1.73
C ASP A 369 28.93 -37.37 0.99
N SER A 370 28.93 -36.05 0.83
CA SER A 370 27.91 -35.31 0.05
C SER A 370 27.90 -35.72 -1.42
N MET A 371 29.07 -35.82 -2.05
CA MET A 371 29.20 -36.27 -3.44
C MET A 371 28.75 -37.73 -3.60
N GLN A 372 29.02 -38.57 -2.60
CA GLN A 372 28.57 -39.96 -2.60
C GLN A 372 27.04 -40.07 -2.48
N ILE A 373 26.41 -39.23 -1.63
CA ILE A 373 24.94 -39.16 -1.52
C ILE A 373 24.34 -38.75 -2.86
N LEU A 374 24.83 -37.67 -3.47
CA LEU A 374 24.35 -37.20 -4.78
C LEU A 374 24.55 -38.25 -5.87
N GLY A 375 25.70 -38.93 -5.89
CA GLY A 375 26.02 -40.00 -6.83
C GLY A 375 25.08 -41.20 -6.71
N LYS A 376 24.63 -41.54 -5.49
CA LYS A 376 23.62 -42.60 -5.27
C LYS A 376 22.23 -42.20 -5.75
N MET A 377 21.87 -40.91 -5.65
CA MET A 377 20.53 -40.43 -5.99
C MET A 377 20.37 -40.07 -7.47
N MET A 378 21.44 -39.66 -8.14
CA MET A 378 21.47 -39.27 -9.56
C MET A 378 20.82 -40.30 -10.51
N PRO A 379 21.10 -41.61 -10.43
CA PRO A 379 20.47 -42.60 -11.31
C PRO A 379 18.95 -42.72 -11.13
N THR A 380 18.46 -42.47 -9.92
CA THR A 380 17.04 -42.61 -9.58
C THR A 380 16.27 -41.34 -9.90
N LEU A 381 16.75 -40.20 -9.41
CA LEU A 381 16.08 -38.90 -9.55
C LEU A 381 16.33 -38.25 -10.93
N GLY A 382 17.45 -38.56 -11.57
CA GLY A 382 17.81 -38.03 -12.89
C GLY A 382 16.88 -38.49 -14.03
N ASN A 383 16.03 -39.50 -13.79
CA ASN A 383 14.99 -39.93 -14.71
C ASN A 383 13.80 -38.95 -14.77
N TYR A 384 13.65 -38.08 -13.78
CA TYR A 384 12.62 -37.04 -13.76
C TYR A 384 13.20 -35.72 -14.30
N PRO A 385 12.65 -35.15 -15.40
CA PRO A 385 13.23 -33.96 -16.05
C PRO A 385 13.41 -32.77 -15.10
N TYR A 386 12.43 -32.52 -14.22
CA TYR A 386 12.48 -31.43 -13.26
C TYR A 386 13.56 -31.64 -12.18
N TRP A 387 13.65 -32.84 -11.61
CA TRP A 387 14.70 -33.20 -10.66
C TRP A 387 16.11 -33.12 -11.24
N ARG A 388 16.28 -33.43 -12.53
CA ARG A 388 17.57 -33.27 -13.21
C ARG A 388 18.03 -31.81 -13.20
N VAL A 389 17.13 -30.86 -13.44
CA VAL A 389 17.42 -29.42 -13.36
C VAL A 389 17.72 -29.01 -11.92
N LEU A 390 16.92 -29.47 -10.95
CA LEU A 390 17.10 -29.14 -9.54
C LEU A 390 18.43 -29.66 -8.98
N LEU A 391 18.81 -30.90 -9.31
CA LEU A 391 20.10 -31.50 -8.97
C LEU A 391 21.27 -30.76 -9.62
N ALA A 392 21.14 -30.36 -10.89
CA ALA A 392 22.17 -29.59 -11.58
C ALA A 392 22.39 -28.21 -10.93
N HIS A 393 21.30 -27.52 -10.58
CA HIS A 393 21.36 -26.24 -9.87
C HIS A 393 21.98 -26.39 -8.48
N PHE A 394 21.60 -27.42 -7.73
CA PHE A 394 22.19 -27.70 -6.42
C PHE A 394 23.68 -28.01 -6.52
N PHE A 395 24.08 -28.83 -7.50
CA PHE A 395 25.49 -29.14 -7.70
C PHE A 395 26.30 -27.89 -8.06
N SER A 396 25.79 -27.03 -8.93
CA SER A 396 26.43 -25.75 -9.25
C SER A 396 26.57 -24.86 -8.01
N ALA A 397 25.49 -24.71 -7.23
CA ALA A 397 25.51 -23.93 -6.00
C ALA A 397 26.49 -24.51 -4.96
N LEU A 398 26.60 -25.85 -4.88
CA LEU A 398 27.54 -26.51 -3.99
C LEU A 398 28.98 -26.17 -4.39
N LEU A 399 29.31 -26.29 -5.67
CA LEU A 399 30.64 -25.94 -6.19
C LEU A 399 31.01 -24.47 -5.92
N GLU A 400 30.03 -23.56 -6.05
CA GLU A 400 30.21 -22.14 -5.72
C GLU A 400 30.50 -21.91 -4.23
N CYS A 401 29.98 -22.76 -3.33
CA CYS A 401 30.17 -22.65 -1.88
C CYS A 401 31.44 -23.34 -1.36
N ILE A 402 32.03 -24.27 -2.12
CA ILE A 402 33.23 -25.02 -1.69
C ILE A 402 34.36 -24.08 -1.23
N PRO A 403 34.73 -22.99 -1.95
CA PRO A 403 35.78 -22.09 -1.49
C PRO A 403 35.49 -21.48 -0.12
N THR A 404 34.23 -21.12 0.15
CA THR A 404 33.79 -20.56 1.44
C THR A 404 33.83 -21.61 2.55
N PHE A 405 33.34 -22.82 2.27
CA PHE A 405 33.40 -23.92 3.23
C PHE A 405 34.83 -24.34 3.55
N MET A 406 35.72 -24.33 2.56
CA MET A 406 37.11 -24.74 2.71
C MET A 406 38.03 -23.64 3.24
N ALA A 407 37.53 -22.40 3.37
CA ALA A 407 38.30 -21.32 3.97
C ALA A 407 38.67 -21.66 5.42
N GLU A 408 39.95 -21.52 5.75
CA GLU A 408 40.40 -21.60 7.14
C GLU A 408 39.81 -20.41 7.90
N LYS A 409 39.01 -20.69 8.94
CA LYS A 409 38.68 -19.65 9.93
C LYS A 409 39.98 -19.27 10.61
N LYS A 410 40.61 -18.17 10.18
CA LYS A 410 41.68 -17.54 10.95
C LYS A 410 41.10 -17.26 12.33
N ILE A 411 41.54 -18.00 13.33
CA ILE A 411 41.32 -17.64 14.72
C ILE A 411 42.06 -16.32 14.88
N SER A 412 41.35 -15.19 14.85
CA SER A 412 41.89 -13.90 15.24
C SER A 412 42.05 -13.91 16.77
N SER A 413 43.03 -14.64 17.25
CA SER A 413 43.54 -14.48 18.61
C SER A 413 44.23 -13.11 18.67
N GLY A 414 43.51 -12.12 19.20
CA GLY A 414 44.06 -10.87 19.74
C GLY A 414 44.68 -9.90 18.74
N LEU A 415 43.88 -9.00 18.15
CA LEU A 415 44.38 -7.74 17.59
C LEU A 415 43.30 -6.65 17.42
N SER A 416 42.30 -6.62 18.32
CA SER A 416 41.29 -5.55 18.38
C SER A 416 41.68 -4.38 19.31
N GLN A 417 42.97 -4.17 19.59
CA GLN A 417 43.45 -3.07 20.46
C GLN A 417 44.25 -1.96 19.76
N CYS A 418 44.35 -1.93 18.42
CA CYS A 418 45.17 -0.90 17.73
C CYS A 418 44.50 -0.25 16.51
N GLU A 419 43.20 0.06 16.56
CA GLU A 419 42.54 0.91 15.56
C GLU A 419 41.89 2.18 16.15
N SER A 420 42.40 2.64 17.31
CA SER A 420 42.04 3.96 17.88
C SER A 420 42.96 5.10 17.45
N LEU A 421 43.87 4.89 16.49
CA LEU A 421 44.79 5.93 16.03
C LEU A 421 44.99 5.81 14.54
N LEU A 422 44.16 6.53 13.76
CA LEU A 422 44.52 7.22 12.51
C LEU A 422 43.27 7.90 11.94
N THR A 423 42.98 9.09 12.46
CA THR A 423 42.33 10.14 11.68
C THR A 423 43.36 10.71 10.69
N THR A 424 42.97 11.00 9.45
CA THR A 424 42.94 12.37 8.84
C THR A 424 42.90 12.31 7.29
N GLN A 425 41.89 13.00 6.74
CA GLN A 425 41.78 13.73 5.45
C GLN A 425 41.83 13.08 4.04
N GLN A 426 40.68 13.24 3.37
CA GLN A 426 40.44 13.91 2.06
C GLN A 426 41.43 13.75 0.89
N ARG A 427 40.91 13.27 -0.26
CA ARG A 427 40.69 14.13 -1.45
C ARG A 427 39.80 13.48 -2.52
N SER A 428 38.90 14.31 -3.05
CA SER A 428 38.14 14.21 -4.30
C SER A 428 39.07 14.29 -5.53
N THR A 429 38.78 13.67 -6.68
CA THR A 429 38.01 14.21 -7.84
C THR A 429 38.04 13.21 -9.02
N PRO A 430 37.25 13.43 -10.11
CA PRO A 430 36.57 12.38 -10.89
C PRO A 430 37.22 12.08 -12.25
N VAL A 431 36.79 10.97 -12.89
CA VAL A 431 37.01 10.74 -14.33
C VAL A 431 35.75 10.12 -14.96
N THR A 432 35.27 10.83 -15.99
CA THR A 432 34.29 10.51 -17.03
C THR A 432 34.71 9.34 -17.92
N SER A 433 33.75 8.61 -18.51
CA SER A 433 33.58 8.51 -19.98
C SER A 433 32.73 7.28 -20.40
N GLU A 434 31.72 7.58 -21.24
CA GLU A 434 31.22 6.88 -22.45
C GLU A 434 30.93 5.37 -22.42
N ARG A 435 29.88 4.78 -23.03
CA ARG A 435 28.89 5.05 -24.11
C ARG A 435 28.89 3.79 -25.00
N LYS A 436 27.71 3.19 -25.23
CA LYS A 436 27.19 2.52 -26.47
C LYS A 436 26.24 1.37 -26.06
N GLU A 437 24.96 1.39 -26.41
CA GLU A 437 24.36 1.08 -27.74
C GLU A 437 24.80 -0.32 -28.23
N LEU A 438 23.97 -1.27 -28.68
CA LEU A 438 22.59 -1.30 -29.19
C LEU A 438 22.08 -2.75 -29.13
N SER A 439 20.76 -2.88 -29.30
CA SER A 439 19.83 -4.02 -29.45
C SER A 439 20.20 -5.06 -30.56
N PRO A 440 19.31 -5.90 -31.16
CA PRO A 440 17.88 -6.25 -30.91
C PRO A 440 17.51 -7.76 -31.16
N VAL A 441 16.19 -8.03 -31.25
CA VAL A 441 15.43 -8.99 -32.11
C VAL A 441 14.57 -9.97 -31.28
N SER A 442 13.24 -9.74 -31.18
CA SER A 442 12.12 -10.27 -32.02
C SER A 442 11.86 -11.78 -31.76
N GLU A 443 10.66 -12.36 -31.65
CA GLU A 443 9.34 -11.99 -32.16
C GLU A 443 8.24 -12.98 -31.66
N ASN A 444 7.01 -12.48 -31.51
CA ASN A 444 5.71 -13.04 -31.98
C ASN A 444 4.85 -14.13 -31.27
N LYS A 445 3.55 -13.76 -31.23
CA LYS A 445 2.25 -14.48 -31.36
C LYS A 445 1.48 -14.93 -30.08
N GLU A 446 0.35 -14.28 -29.74
CA GLU A 446 -1.06 -14.41 -30.26
C GLU A 446 -1.78 -15.66 -29.69
N LEU A 447 -3.07 -15.72 -29.31
CA LEU A 447 -4.25 -14.82 -29.19
C LEU A 447 -5.39 -15.71 -28.59
N LEU A 448 -6.31 -15.16 -27.79
CA LEU A 448 -7.79 -15.38 -27.81
C LEU A 448 -8.48 -15.27 -26.43
N LEU A 449 -9.48 -14.38 -26.44
CA LEU A 449 -10.49 -14.05 -25.43
C LEU A 449 -11.85 -14.60 -25.92
N SER A 450 -12.79 -14.76 -25.00
CA SER A 450 -14.23 -14.70 -25.31
C SER A 450 -15.01 -14.07 -24.17
N ASP A 451 -15.81 -13.06 -24.53
CA ASP A 451 -16.70 -12.23 -23.72
C ASP A 451 -18.03 -12.91 -23.37
N ILE A 452 -18.66 -12.49 -22.26
CA ILE A 452 -20.12 -12.48 -22.07
C ILE A 452 -20.52 -11.15 -21.39
N THR A 453 -21.47 -10.46 -22.02
CA THR A 453 -22.04 -9.14 -21.69
C THR A 453 -23.17 -9.19 -20.65
N ASN A 454 -23.24 -8.14 -19.82
CA ASN A 454 -24.36 -7.79 -18.93
C ASN A 454 -25.39 -6.90 -19.66
N ASN A 455 -26.65 -6.96 -19.23
CA ASN A 455 -27.69 -5.96 -19.48
C ASN A 455 -28.36 -5.58 -18.14
N GLU A 456 -28.47 -4.28 -17.85
CA GLU A 456 -29.38 -3.72 -16.84
C GLU A 456 -30.17 -2.56 -17.46
N GLU A 457 -31.46 -2.51 -17.13
CA GLU A 457 -32.46 -1.55 -17.58
C GLU A 457 -32.60 -0.35 -16.63
N ASN A 458 -33.20 0.71 -17.20
CA ASN A 458 -33.35 2.07 -16.70
C ASN A 458 -34.39 2.30 -15.58
N SER A 459 -34.21 3.38 -14.80
CA SER A 459 -35.32 4.21 -14.30
C SER A 459 -34.98 5.71 -14.07
N SER A 460 -35.81 6.56 -14.69
CA SER A 460 -36.31 7.95 -14.46
C SER A 460 -35.41 9.15 -14.02
N PRO A 461 -35.75 10.42 -14.42
CA PRO A 461 -34.78 11.52 -14.54
C PRO A 461 -34.97 12.78 -13.66
N SER A 462 -35.91 12.86 -12.71
CA SER A 462 -36.26 14.17 -12.10
C SER A 462 -35.49 14.60 -10.85
N GLN A 463 -34.50 13.82 -10.38
CA GLN A 463 -33.56 14.24 -9.32
C GLN A 463 -32.13 14.50 -9.85
N LYS A 464 -31.85 14.18 -11.12
CA LYS A 464 -30.49 14.23 -11.71
C LYS A 464 -29.94 15.65 -11.92
N GLY A 465 -30.80 16.66 -12.01
CA GLY A 465 -30.38 18.04 -12.32
C GLY A 465 -29.57 18.73 -11.22
N LEU A 466 -29.86 18.45 -9.94
CA LEU A 466 -29.14 19.03 -8.80
C LEU A 466 -27.88 18.23 -8.42
N VAL A 467 -27.86 16.92 -8.70
CA VAL A 467 -26.69 16.05 -8.55
C VAL A 467 -25.57 16.41 -9.53
N SER A 468 -25.92 17.05 -10.66
CA SER A 468 -24.99 17.37 -11.75
C SER A 468 -23.94 18.44 -11.44
N LYS A 469 -24.17 19.35 -10.47
CA LYS A 469 -23.16 20.38 -10.11
C LYS A 469 -22.17 19.90 -9.05
N PHE A 470 -22.59 18.98 -8.19
CA PHE A 470 -21.72 18.35 -7.20
C PHE A 470 -20.73 17.36 -7.83
N SER A 471 -21.22 16.55 -8.78
CA SER A 471 -20.41 15.57 -9.52
C SER A 471 -19.32 16.18 -10.41
N GLN A 472 -19.33 17.50 -10.61
CA GLN A 472 -18.32 18.24 -11.39
C GLN A 472 -17.11 18.68 -10.55
N HIS A 473 -17.20 18.64 -9.21
CA HIS A 473 -16.07 18.91 -8.32
C HIS A 473 -15.04 17.76 -8.36
N THR A 474 -13.75 18.05 -8.19
CA THR A 474 -12.64 17.07 -8.22
C THR A 474 -12.84 15.87 -7.29
N LEU A 475 -13.69 16.01 -6.28
CA LEU A 475 -14.19 14.96 -5.37
C LEU A 475 -14.81 13.75 -6.06
N PHE A 476 -15.48 13.96 -7.18
CA PHE A 476 -16.33 12.94 -7.81
C PHE A 476 -15.93 12.68 -9.27
N LYS A 477 -14.87 13.34 -9.74
CA LYS A 477 -14.10 12.77 -10.85
C LYS A 477 -13.48 11.51 -10.30
N GLN A 478 -14.10 10.36 -10.59
CA GLN A 478 -13.31 9.15 -10.71
C GLN A 478 -12.04 9.53 -11.47
N PRO A 479 -10.83 9.15 -11.03
CA PRO A 479 -9.81 8.96 -12.03
C PRO A 479 -10.44 7.97 -13.00
N SER A 480 -10.89 8.47 -14.15
CA SER A 480 -11.34 7.64 -15.24
C SER A 480 -10.10 6.97 -15.83
N THR A 481 -9.35 6.25 -15.00
CA THR A 481 -8.75 4.97 -15.35
C THR A 481 -9.84 3.91 -15.32
N THR A 482 -10.99 4.18 -15.95
CA THR A 482 -11.50 3.14 -16.83
C THR A 482 -10.36 2.89 -17.79
N ILE A 483 -9.59 1.82 -17.56
CA ILE A 483 -8.56 1.38 -18.47
C ILE A 483 -9.30 1.15 -19.80
N GLN A 484 -9.22 2.13 -20.69
CA GLN A 484 -10.01 2.16 -21.90
C GLN A 484 -9.46 1.10 -22.82
N ARG A 485 -10.17 -0.02 -22.93
CA ARG A 485 -9.73 -1.19 -23.72
C ARG A 485 -9.86 -0.94 -25.22
N ALA A 486 -10.77 -0.03 -25.61
CA ALA A 486 -11.09 0.27 -27.00
C ALA A 486 -10.31 1.51 -27.50
N TYR A 487 -9.92 1.47 -28.77
CA TYR A 487 -9.35 2.62 -29.47
C TYR A 487 -10.42 3.72 -29.60
N PRO A 488 -10.12 4.99 -29.28
CA PRO A 488 -11.13 6.06 -29.34
C PRO A 488 -11.74 6.19 -30.74
N GLU A 489 -13.07 6.04 -30.82
CA GLU A 489 -13.83 6.07 -32.08
C GLU A 489 -13.66 7.41 -32.80
N GLU A 490 -13.50 8.50 -32.04
CA GLU A 490 -13.32 9.84 -32.56
C GLU A 490 -12.00 9.97 -33.34
N ILE A 491 -10.94 9.32 -32.86
CA ILE A 491 -9.62 9.32 -33.52
C ILE A 491 -9.65 8.44 -34.77
N THR A 492 -10.49 7.40 -34.79
CA THR A 492 -10.61 6.46 -35.93
C THR A 492 -10.98 7.16 -37.24
N LYS A 493 -11.74 8.26 -37.16
CA LYS A 493 -12.10 9.10 -38.33
C LYS A 493 -10.87 9.70 -39.02
N TYR A 494 -9.77 9.92 -38.29
CA TYR A 494 -8.56 10.59 -38.77
C TYR A 494 -7.36 9.64 -38.91
N THR A 495 -7.23 8.68 -38.00
CA THR A 495 -6.13 7.72 -37.96
C THR A 495 -6.66 6.33 -37.61
N ARG A 496 -6.39 5.34 -38.46
CA ARG A 496 -6.74 3.94 -38.17
C ARG A 496 -5.83 3.39 -37.06
N GLU A 497 -6.37 2.54 -36.19
CA GLU A 497 -5.67 1.92 -35.07
C GLU A 497 -4.35 1.24 -35.47
N ASN A 498 -4.31 0.58 -36.63
CA ASN A 498 -3.10 -0.10 -37.13
C ASN A 498 -2.04 0.84 -37.74
N LYS A 499 -2.32 2.14 -37.84
CA LYS A 499 -1.43 3.18 -38.39
C LYS A 499 -1.08 4.28 -37.38
N GLN A 500 -1.45 4.08 -36.11
CA GLN A 500 -1.26 5.03 -35.04
C GLN A 500 0.24 5.22 -34.70
N THR A 501 0.65 6.48 -34.51
CA THR A 501 1.90 6.87 -33.87
C THR A 501 1.60 8.12 -33.03
N GLY A 502 2.36 8.38 -31.95
CA GLY A 502 2.18 9.59 -31.13
C GLY A 502 2.04 10.89 -31.94
N PRO A 503 2.97 11.17 -32.87
CA PRO A 503 2.89 12.37 -33.72
C PRO A 503 1.63 12.42 -34.60
N ARG A 504 1.19 11.28 -35.16
CA ARG A 504 -0.01 11.21 -36.02
C ARG A 504 -1.30 11.43 -35.23
N VAL A 505 -1.37 10.86 -34.03
CA VAL A 505 -2.53 11.02 -33.15
C VAL A 505 -2.58 12.44 -32.60
N ALA A 506 -1.46 13.03 -32.21
CA ALA A 506 -1.41 14.45 -31.84
C ALA A 506 -1.85 15.37 -32.99
N LYS A 507 -1.44 15.07 -34.23
CA LYS A 507 -1.91 15.82 -35.41
C LYS A 507 -3.42 15.69 -35.61
N ALA A 508 -3.99 14.49 -35.45
CA ALA A 508 -5.43 14.26 -35.53
C ALA A 508 -6.18 15.03 -34.44
N LEU A 509 -5.70 15.00 -33.20
CA LEU A 509 -6.27 15.74 -32.07
C LEU A 509 -6.24 17.26 -32.30
N ARG A 510 -5.15 17.80 -32.84
CA ARG A 510 -5.08 19.22 -33.23
C ARG A 510 -6.06 19.56 -34.35
N GLN A 511 -6.27 18.66 -35.32
CA GLN A 511 -7.25 18.87 -36.38
C GLN A 511 -8.69 18.89 -35.83
N MET A 512 -9.02 17.96 -34.92
CA MET A 512 -10.30 17.95 -34.21
C MET A 512 -10.53 19.26 -33.46
N TYR A 513 -9.52 19.75 -32.74
CA TYR A 513 -9.60 21.03 -32.05
C TYR A 513 -9.84 22.21 -33.01
N GLN A 514 -9.20 22.25 -34.18
CA GLN A 514 -9.43 23.28 -35.20
C GLN A 514 -10.86 23.24 -35.75
N GLU A 515 -11.45 22.04 -35.88
CA GLU A 515 -12.87 21.90 -36.23
C GLU A 515 -13.78 22.42 -35.11
N GLY A 516 -13.40 22.24 -33.84
CA GLY A 516 -14.05 22.84 -32.69
C GLY A 516 -14.07 24.36 -32.74
N LEU A 517 -12.92 24.98 -33.05
CA LEU A 517 -12.81 26.43 -33.26
C LEU A 517 -13.66 26.92 -34.45
N SER A 518 -13.93 26.05 -35.42
CA SER A 518 -14.78 26.34 -36.58
C SER A 518 -16.27 26.15 -36.32
N GLY A 519 -16.68 25.89 -35.07
CA GLY A 519 -18.08 25.80 -34.65
C GLY A 519 -18.59 24.36 -34.46
N ASN A 520 -17.73 23.34 -34.48
CA ASN A 520 -18.16 21.98 -34.12
C ASN A 520 -18.13 21.79 -32.60
N GLU A 521 -19.30 21.87 -31.96
CA GLU A 521 -19.44 21.72 -30.50
C GLU A 521 -18.96 20.36 -29.98
N GLU A 522 -18.82 19.33 -30.83
CA GLU A 522 -18.26 18.02 -30.45
C GLU A 522 -16.77 18.06 -30.10
N TYR A 523 -16.03 19.13 -30.47
CA TYR A 523 -14.59 19.23 -30.31
C TYR A 523 -14.15 20.47 -29.49
N SER A 524 -14.81 20.72 -28.38
CA SER A 524 -14.34 21.72 -27.39
C SER A 524 -12.94 21.38 -26.85
N PRO A 525 -12.19 22.35 -26.30
CA PRO A 525 -10.90 22.11 -25.64
C PRO A 525 -10.98 20.98 -24.59
N GLU A 526 -12.03 21.00 -23.78
CA GLU A 526 -12.31 20.03 -22.73
C GLU A 526 -12.53 18.62 -23.32
N LYS A 527 -13.26 18.53 -24.44
CA LYS A 527 -13.53 17.26 -25.10
C LYS A 527 -12.31 16.70 -25.83
N CYS A 528 -11.52 17.56 -26.48
CA CYS A 528 -10.27 17.15 -27.13
C CYS A 528 -9.25 16.62 -26.11
N ARG A 529 -9.16 17.26 -24.94
CA ARG A 529 -8.35 16.79 -23.81
C ARG A 529 -8.81 15.41 -23.32
N GLU A 530 -10.11 15.21 -23.15
CA GLU A 530 -10.68 13.93 -22.73
C GLU A 530 -10.34 12.80 -23.73
N ILE A 531 -10.50 13.06 -25.04
CA ILE A 531 -10.17 12.09 -26.10
C ILE A 531 -8.68 11.73 -26.08
N ALA A 532 -7.79 12.70 -25.86
CA ALA A 532 -6.35 12.47 -25.74
C ALA A 532 -6.00 11.62 -24.50
N GLN A 533 -6.65 11.86 -23.35
CA GLN A 533 -6.46 11.06 -22.14
C GLN A 533 -6.96 9.62 -22.33
N ARG A 534 -8.11 9.43 -23.00
CA ARG A 534 -8.63 8.10 -23.37
C ARG A 534 -7.64 7.32 -24.24
N TYR A 535 -7.01 8.00 -25.21
CA TYR A 535 -5.97 7.38 -26.04
C TYR A 535 -4.74 6.94 -25.24
N ILE A 536 -4.25 7.76 -24.30
CA ILE A 536 -3.12 7.36 -23.43
C ILE A 536 -3.50 6.14 -22.58
N GLY A 537 -4.73 6.10 -22.05
CA GLY A 537 -5.26 4.94 -21.33
C GLY A 537 -5.27 3.67 -22.18
N TYR A 538 -5.72 3.77 -23.43
CA TYR A 538 -5.70 2.67 -24.39
C TYR A 538 -4.28 2.18 -24.73
N VAL A 539 -3.32 3.08 -24.96
CA VAL A 539 -1.92 2.69 -25.25
C VAL A 539 -1.28 1.96 -24.07
N LYS A 540 -1.52 2.44 -22.84
CA LYS A 540 -1.07 1.79 -21.61
C LYS A 540 -1.66 0.39 -21.45
N TYR A 541 -2.94 0.21 -21.77
CA TYR A 541 -3.61 -1.09 -21.71
C TYR A 541 -3.05 -2.12 -22.71
N GLN A 542 -2.81 -1.68 -23.95
CA GLN A 542 -2.32 -2.55 -25.02
C GLN A 542 -0.84 -2.95 -24.84
N GLY A 543 -0.14 -2.44 -23.83
CA GLY A 543 1.28 -2.74 -23.58
C GLY A 543 2.21 -2.29 -24.71
N ARG A 544 1.78 -1.33 -25.55
CA ARG A 544 2.56 -0.85 -26.70
C ARG A 544 3.44 0.32 -26.29
N HIS A 545 4.74 0.21 -26.55
CA HIS A 545 5.71 1.29 -26.34
C HIS A 545 5.66 2.32 -27.49
N PHE A 546 4.58 3.10 -27.57
CA PHE A 546 4.56 4.28 -28.44
C PHE A 546 5.22 5.47 -27.74
N VAL A 547 5.95 6.29 -28.49
CA VAL A 547 6.36 7.62 -28.02
C VAL A 547 5.10 8.48 -27.92
N LEU A 548 4.72 8.90 -26.72
CA LEU A 548 3.48 9.64 -26.44
C LEU A 548 3.71 11.13 -26.19
N ASP A 549 4.95 11.61 -26.30
CA ASP A 549 5.34 12.97 -25.92
C ASP A 549 4.50 14.04 -26.62
N ASP A 550 4.20 13.86 -27.92
CA ASP A 550 3.37 14.80 -28.67
C ASP A 550 1.90 14.83 -28.20
N VAL A 551 1.37 13.69 -27.74
CA VAL A 551 0.00 13.61 -27.21
C VAL A 551 -0.06 14.21 -25.80
N VAL A 552 0.98 13.98 -24.99
CA VAL A 552 1.11 14.59 -23.67
C VAL A 552 1.28 16.12 -23.79
N ASN A 553 2.07 16.60 -24.75
CA ASN A 553 2.22 18.02 -25.02
C ASN A 553 0.90 18.64 -25.50
N PHE A 554 0.14 17.94 -26.35
CA PHE A 554 -1.19 18.39 -26.74
C PHE A 554 -2.16 18.50 -25.53
N ILE A 555 -2.11 17.58 -24.57
CA ILE A 555 -2.92 17.69 -23.35
C ILE A 555 -2.56 18.96 -22.57
N LYS A 556 -1.26 19.27 -22.43
CA LYS A 556 -0.80 20.51 -21.79
C LYS A 556 -1.28 21.76 -22.53
N GLU A 557 -1.20 21.76 -23.87
CA GLU A 557 -1.75 22.84 -24.71
C GLU A 557 -3.25 23.05 -24.41
N MET A 558 -4.04 21.98 -24.25
CA MET A 558 -5.47 22.10 -23.93
C MET A 558 -5.72 22.55 -22.49
N ASP A 559 -4.92 22.10 -21.52
CA ASP A 559 -5.00 22.57 -20.13
C ASP A 559 -4.77 24.10 -20.04
N GLU A 560 -3.80 24.63 -20.80
CA GLU A 560 -3.53 26.08 -20.87
C GLU A 560 -4.70 26.85 -21.51
N VAL A 561 -5.28 26.32 -22.59
CA VAL A 561 -6.44 26.95 -23.26
C VAL A 561 -7.67 26.97 -22.34
N ILE A 562 -7.93 25.88 -21.61
CA ILE A 562 -9.05 25.80 -20.66
C ILE A 562 -8.84 26.83 -19.54
N LYS A 563 -7.63 26.90 -18.98
CA LYS A 563 -7.29 27.87 -17.94
C LYS A 563 -7.48 29.31 -18.39
N GLN A 564 -7.02 29.67 -19.58
CA GLN A 564 -7.23 31.02 -20.14
C GLN A 564 -8.71 31.34 -20.35
N LYS A 565 -9.52 30.35 -20.72
CA LYS A 565 -10.98 30.52 -20.89
C LYS A 565 -11.68 30.73 -19.55
N GLU A 566 -11.22 30.08 -18.48
CA GLU A 566 -11.70 30.28 -17.11
C GLU A 566 -11.31 31.68 -16.59
N GLU A 567 -10.04 32.09 -16.76
CA GLU A 567 -9.56 33.43 -16.36
C GLU A 567 -10.30 34.56 -17.10
N ASN A 568 -10.53 34.41 -18.41
CA ASN A 568 -11.30 35.38 -19.20
C ASN A 568 -12.79 35.43 -18.80
N LEU A 569 -13.36 34.31 -18.31
CA LEU A 569 -14.74 34.26 -17.83
C LEU A 569 -14.86 34.97 -16.48
N GLU A 570 -13.88 34.79 -15.59
CA GLU A 570 -13.78 35.51 -14.32
C GLU A 570 -13.62 37.02 -14.53
N GLU A 571 -12.74 37.45 -15.44
CA GLU A 571 -12.57 38.87 -15.79
C GLU A 571 -13.85 39.47 -16.40
N PHE A 572 -14.58 38.70 -17.22
CA PHE A 572 -15.86 39.14 -17.78
C PHE A 572 -16.96 39.27 -16.70
N ILE A 573 -17.01 38.34 -15.73
CA ILE A 573 -17.96 38.39 -14.62
C ILE A 573 -17.68 39.60 -13.72
N GLU A 574 -16.40 39.88 -13.40
CA GLU A 574 -16.00 41.09 -12.66
C GLU A 574 -16.37 42.39 -13.41
N HIS A 575 -16.27 42.39 -14.75
CA HIS A 575 -16.63 43.54 -15.57
C HIS A 575 -18.15 43.79 -15.66
N VAL A 576 -18.95 42.72 -15.62
CA VAL A 576 -20.42 42.81 -15.65
C VAL A 576 -20.99 43.24 -14.29
N ASP A 577 -20.42 42.78 -13.16
CA ASP A 577 -20.82 43.24 -11.82
C ASP A 577 -20.41 44.71 -11.54
N GLY A 578 -19.48 45.27 -12.32
CA GLY A 578 -19.12 46.69 -12.29
C GLY A 578 -20.07 47.63 -13.06
N MET A 579 -20.96 47.10 -13.93
CA MET A 579 -21.92 47.91 -14.68
C MET A 579 -23.20 48.15 -13.87
N THR A 580 -23.22 49.24 -13.11
CA THR A 580 -24.48 49.79 -12.60
C THR A 580 -25.34 50.29 -13.77
N PHE A 581 -26.45 49.61 -14.04
CA PHE A 581 -27.50 50.13 -14.92
C PHE A 581 -28.06 51.42 -14.30
N LYS A 582 -27.86 52.56 -14.99
CA LYS A 582 -28.54 53.82 -14.71
C LYS A 582 -29.93 53.86 -15.31
#